data_AF-A0A959S817-F1
#
_entry.id   AF-A0A959S817-F1
#
_cell.length_a   1.000
_cell.length_b   1.000
_cell.length_c   1.000
_cell.angle_alpha   90.00
_cell.angle_beta   90.00
_cell.angle_gamma   90.00
#
_symmetry.space_group_name_H-M   'P 1'
#
loop_
_entity.id
_entity.type
_entity.pdbx_description
1 polymer ?
#
loop_
_entity_poly.entity_id
_entity_poly.type
_entity_poly.pdbx_seq_one_letter_code
_entity_poly.pdbx_strand_id
1 'polypeptide(L)'
;MDLYSRKQRWKLVLAVVAMLLVGASLWYSSRIVERVRSEERRKVQLWAEAVQNRAELVNYTEKLFDRLREEERKKVELWAEAMLRLVSTSETDFSFYLKVVSDNTTVPVIITDAAGEVKFNRNLSDAIAKDPQRLKQEVKAMAEMHPPVEIAIHGDQKQFLYYTDSKVFTELQEVMDGIISSFISETVMSTAAVPVIYTDSTRTRVIEHGNIDAETAADSSAMQARIRAMEQANTPIVIELPGKGRSYIFYEESLVITQLRYFPFVQLAILALFLLVAYALFSVFRNAEQNQVWVGMAKETAHQLGTPLSSLMAWMELLKEQGTDPAALNEMRKDVDRLEVITERFSKIGSAPELLPEKLYHMLRATVLYLRPRLPSRARIEVNVPQDTELQV
;
A
#
# COMPACT_ATOMS: atom_id res chain seq x y z
N MET A 1 -1.97 -52.49 -27.28
CA MET A 1 -1.15 -51.31 -27.64
C MET A 1 -1.67 -49.99 -27.05
N ASP A 2 -2.53 -49.99 -26.02
CA ASP A 2 -3.35 -48.81 -25.67
C ASP A 2 -3.22 -48.29 -24.22
N LEU A 3 -2.23 -48.78 -23.47
CA LEU A 3 -1.95 -48.35 -22.09
C LEU A 3 -1.05 -47.10 -22.02
N TYR A 4 -0.15 -46.94 -22.99
CA TYR A 4 0.77 -45.80 -23.05
C TYR A 4 0.07 -44.51 -23.53
N SER A 5 -0.88 -44.63 -24.47
CA SER A 5 -1.68 -43.51 -25.00
C SER A 5 -2.57 -42.88 -23.91
N ARG A 6 -3.26 -43.73 -23.11
CA ARG A 6 -4.10 -43.28 -21.98
C ARG A 6 -3.28 -42.55 -20.91
N LYS A 7 -2.09 -43.05 -20.54
CA LYS A 7 -1.19 -42.38 -19.57
C LYS A 7 -0.77 -40.98 -20.02
N GLN A 8 -0.60 -40.74 -21.32
CA GLN A 8 -0.21 -39.43 -21.84
C GLN A 8 -1.38 -38.44 -21.92
N ARG A 9 -2.59 -38.91 -22.26
CA ARG A 9 -3.79 -38.06 -22.33
C ARG A 9 -4.18 -37.46 -20.99
N TRP A 10 -4.12 -38.22 -19.89
CA TRP A 10 -4.44 -37.70 -18.55
C TRP A 10 -3.51 -36.57 -18.09
N LYS A 11 -2.21 -36.65 -18.42
CA LYS A 11 -1.26 -35.57 -18.11
C LYS A 11 -1.60 -34.28 -18.86
N LEU A 12 -2.05 -34.41 -20.11
CA LEU A 12 -2.44 -33.28 -20.94
C LEU A 12 -3.73 -32.64 -20.42
N VAL A 13 -4.72 -33.45 -20.01
CA VAL A 13 -5.94 -32.97 -19.35
C VAL A 13 -5.61 -32.21 -18.06
N LEU A 14 -4.77 -32.77 -17.19
CA LEU A 14 -4.34 -32.11 -15.95
C LEU A 14 -3.61 -30.78 -16.21
N ALA A 15 -2.74 -30.73 -17.22
CA ALA A 15 -2.06 -29.50 -17.59
C ALA A 15 -3.02 -28.42 -18.09
N VAL A 16 -4.01 -28.79 -18.91
CA VAL A 16 -5.05 -27.86 -19.39
C VAL A 16 -5.90 -27.34 -18.22
N VAL A 17 -6.33 -28.22 -17.31
CA VAL A 17 -7.09 -27.82 -16.12
C VAL A 17 -6.27 -26.87 -15.22
N ALA A 18 -5.00 -27.18 -14.99
CA ALA A 18 -4.12 -26.30 -14.21
C ALA A 18 -3.96 -24.93 -14.87
N MET A 19 -3.76 -24.89 -16.20
CA MET A 19 -3.65 -23.64 -16.95
C MET A 19 -4.95 -22.82 -16.90
N LEU A 20 -6.12 -23.47 -17.00
CA LEU A 20 -7.42 -22.83 -16.85
C LEU A 20 -7.62 -22.26 -15.45
N LEU A 21 -7.25 -22.99 -14.40
CA LEU A 21 -7.34 -22.52 -13.02
C LEU A 21 -6.45 -21.29 -12.76
N VAL A 22 -5.20 -21.34 -13.24
CA VAL A 22 -4.27 -20.20 -13.14
C VAL A 22 -4.80 -19.00 -13.91
N GLY A 23 -5.26 -19.21 -15.16
CA GLY A 23 -5.85 -18.15 -15.97
C GLY A 23 -7.10 -17.53 -15.35
N ALA A 24 -8.02 -18.36 -14.83
CA ALA A 24 -9.21 -17.91 -14.14
C ALA A 24 -8.89 -17.12 -12.86
N SER A 25 -7.89 -17.58 -12.10
CA SER A 25 -7.44 -16.89 -10.87
C SER A 25 -6.80 -15.54 -11.17
N LEU A 26 -5.93 -15.45 -12.18
CA LEU A 26 -5.32 -14.20 -12.61
C LEU A 26 -6.35 -13.22 -13.17
N TRP A 27 -7.31 -13.71 -13.97
CA TRP A 27 -8.41 -12.91 -14.47
C TRP A 27 -9.28 -12.36 -13.34
N TYR A 28 -9.62 -13.21 -12.37
CA TYR A 28 -10.43 -12.82 -11.21
C TYR A 28 -9.70 -11.78 -10.34
N SER A 29 -8.42 -12.01 -10.04
CA SER A 29 -7.58 -11.08 -9.28
C SER A 29 -7.51 -9.72 -9.99
N SER A 30 -7.16 -9.71 -11.28
CA SER A 30 -7.09 -8.48 -12.08
C SER A 30 -8.41 -7.71 -12.08
N ARG A 31 -9.54 -8.42 -12.15
CA ARG A 31 -10.88 -7.82 -12.08
C ARG A 31 -11.18 -7.19 -10.73
N ILE A 32 -10.76 -7.81 -9.62
CA ILE A 32 -10.92 -7.23 -8.28
C ILE A 32 -10.11 -5.95 -8.16
N VAL A 33 -8.85 -5.97 -8.59
CA VAL A 33 -7.98 -4.78 -8.53
C VAL A 33 -8.62 -3.61 -9.28
N GLU A 34 -9.11 -3.87 -10.49
CA GLU A 34 -9.77 -2.82 -11.28
C GLU A 34 -11.08 -2.34 -10.64
N ARG A 35 -11.87 -3.25 -10.07
CA ARG A 35 -13.10 -2.89 -9.34
C ARG A 35 -12.79 -1.98 -8.15
N VAL A 36 -11.81 -2.35 -7.31
CA VAL A 36 -11.39 -1.56 -6.15
C VAL A 36 -10.89 -0.18 -6.59
N ARG A 37 -10.10 -0.10 -7.67
CA ARG A 37 -9.67 1.17 -8.24
C ARG A 37 -10.82 2.05 -8.69
N SER A 38 -11.78 1.46 -9.42
CA SER A 38 -12.97 2.19 -9.86
C SER A 38 -13.80 2.70 -8.68
N GLU A 39 -13.90 1.91 -7.60
CA GLU A 39 -14.62 2.30 -6.38
C GLU A 39 -13.93 3.44 -5.63
N GLU A 40 -12.60 3.38 -5.45
CA GLU A 40 -11.87 4.50 -4.83
C GLU A 40 -11.98 5.77 -5.65
N ARG A 41 -11.82 5.70 -6.97
CA ARG A 41 -12.01 6.88 -7.85
C ARG A 41 -13.41 7.46 -7.72
N ARG A 42 -14.44 6.61 -7.66
CA ARG A 42 -15.82 7.05 -7.46
C ARG A 42 -16.02 7.70 -6.09
N LYS A 43 -15.39 7.19 -5.02
CA LYS A 43 -15.42 7.81 -3.70
C LYS A 43 -14.80 9.20 -3.72
N VAL A 44 -13.64 9.37 -4.37
CA VAL A 44 -12.99 10.68 -4.52
C VAL A 44 -13.87 11.64 -5.32
N GLN A 45 -14.52 11.18 -6.39
CA GLN A 45 -15.43 12.01 -7.17
C GLN A 45 -16.67 12.45 -6.37
N LEU A 46 -17.33 11.52 -5.69
CA LEU A 46 -18.50 11.82 -4.84
C LEU A 46 -18.13 12.79 -3.72
N TRP A 47 -16.93 12.64 -3.18
CA TRP A 47 -16.39 13.53 -2.18
C TRP A 47 -16.12 14.93 -2.76
N ALA A 48 -15.47 15.03 -3.92
CA ALA A 48 -15.23 16.29 -4.62
C ALA A 48 -16.56 17.03 -4.89
N GLU A 49 -17.57 16.30 -5.36
CA GLU A 49 -18.91 16.80 -5.61
C GLU A 49 -19.59 17.27 -4.32
N ALA A 50 -19.48 16.51 -3.22
CA ALA A 50 -20.03 16.90 -1.93
C ALA A 50 -19.39 18.18 -1.39
N VAL A 51 -18.07 18.34 -1.55
CA VAL A 51 -17.37 19.56 -1.14
C VAL A 51 -17.75 20.74 -2.02
N GLN A 52 -17.84 20.56 -3.34
CA GLN A 52 -18.28 21.62 -4.26
C GLN A 52 -19.71 22.08 -3.99
N ASN A 53 -20.67 21.15 -3.88
CA ASN A 53 -22.08 21.46 -3.58
C ASN A 53 -22.23 22.23 -2.26
N ARG A 54 -21.42 21.90 -1.24
CA ARG A 54 -21.43 22.63 0.03
C ARG A 54 -20.70 23.96 -0.04
N ALA A 55 -19.63 24.09 -0.82
CA ALA A 55 -19.00 25.38 -1.09
C ALA A 55 -19.99 26.36 -1.76
N GLU A 56 -20.88 25.86 -2.63
CA GLU A 56 -21.98 26.67 -3.17
C GLU A 56 -22.97 27.13 -2.10
N LEU A 57 -23.31 26.27 -1.13
CA LEU A 57 -24.15 26.66 0.01
C LEU A 57 -23.49 27.73 0.88
N VAL A 58 -22.19 27.59 1.16
CA VAL A 58 -21.40 28.62 1.84
C VAL A 58 -21.45 29.93 1.07
N ASN A 59 -21.30 29.86 -0.26
CA ASN A 59 -21.37 31.05 -1.11
C ASN A 59 -22.74 31.73 -1.09
N TYR A 60 -23.81 30.94 -1.12
CA TYR A 60 -25.15 31.46 -0.96
C TYR A 60 -25.34 32.15 0.40
N THR A 61 -24.80 31.55 1.47
CA THR A 61 -24.92 32.06 2.83
C THR A 61 -24.13 33.36 3.02
N GLU A 62 -22.93 33.45 2.47
CA GLU A 62 -22.14 34.69 2.49
C GLU A 62 -22.86 35.85 1.81
N LYS A 63 -23.47 35.60 0.64
CA LYS A 63 -24.30 36.60 -0.04
C LYS A 63 -25.52 37.02 0.78
N LEU A 64 -26.09 36.11 1.58
CA LEU A 64 -27.17 36.45 2.49
C LEU A 64 -26.68 37.34 3.63
N PHE A 65 -25.49 37.06 4.19
CA PHE A 65 -24.88 37.91 5.19
C PHE A 65 -24.57 39.30 4.65
N ASP A 66 -24.02 39.43 3.44
CA ASP A 66 -23.78 40.75 2.84
C ASP A 66 -25.07 41.55 2.68
N ARG A 67 -26.15 40.91 2.21
CA ARG A 67 -27.48 41.55 2.12
C ARG A 67 -28.02 41.93 3.50
N LEU A 68 -27.84 41.07 4.50
CA LEU A 68 -28.27 41.33 5.87
C LEU A 68 -27.52 42.53 6.45
N ARG A 69 -26.21 42.62 6.20
CA ARG A 69 -25.35 43.75 6.61
C ARG A 69 -25.80 45.05 5.95
N GLU A 70 -26.15 45.02 4.66
CA GLU A 70 -26.73 46.18 3.97
C GLU A 70 -28.08 46.60 4.56
N GLU A 71 -28.96 45.65 4.89
CA GLU A 71 -30.25 45.95 5.52
C GLU A 71 -30.11 46.47 6.96
N GLU A 72 -29.15 45.95 7.74
CA GLU A 72 -28.83 46.49 9.06
C GLU A 72 -28.31 47.92 8.97
N ARG A 73 -27.45 48.21 7.99
CA ARG A 73 -26.98 49.57 7.73
C ARG A 73 -28.15 50.53 7.44
N LYS A 74 -29.10 50.15 6.58
CA LYS A 74 -30.29 50.97 6.30
C LYS A 74 -31.12 51.24 7.56
N LYS A 75 -31.24 50.24 8.45
CA LYS A 75 -31.93 50.42 9.75
C LYS A 75 -31.21 51.41 10.64
N VAL A 76 -29.87 51.38 10.68
CA VAL A 76 -29.08 52.36 11.44
C VAL A 76 -29.24 53.76 10.87
N GLU A 77 -29.22 53.92 9.55
CA GLU A 77 -29.45 55.21 8.89
C GLU A 77 -30.85 55.76 9.20
N LEU A 78 -31.90 54.92 9.13
CA LEU A 78 -33.26 55.30 9.53
C LEU A 78 -33.36 55.66 11.02
N TRP A 79 -32.65 54.94 11.88
CA TRP A 79 -32.56 55.23 13.30
C TRP A 79 -31.89 56.58 13.57
N ALA A 80 -30.81 56.89 12.84
CA ALA A 80 -30.11 58.17 12.89
C ALA A 80 -31.03 59.32 12.45
N GLU A 81 -31.79 59.13 11.38
CA GLU A 81 -32.76 60.11 10.87
C GLU A 81 -33.91 60.34 11.88
N ALA A 82 -34.45 59.27 12.46
CA ALA A 82 -35.48 59.37 13.49
C ALA A 82 -34.97 60.10 14.74
N MET A 83 -33.72 59.84 15.15
CA MET A 83 -33.07 60.56 16.24
C MET A 83 -32.88 62.05 15.92
N LEU A 84 -32.48 62.38 14.69
CA LEU A 84 -32.38 63.76 14.22
C LEU A 84 -33.72 64.49 14.32
N ARG A 85 -34.81 63.86 13.87
CA ARG A 85 -36.17 64.44 13.88
C ARG A 85 -36.69 64.69 15.29
N LEU A 86 -36.37 63.81 16.25
CA LEU A 86 -36.66 63.97 17.68
C LEU A 86 -35.97 65.19 18.28
N VAL A 87 -34.79 65.56 17.78
CA VAL A 87 -33.99 66.69 18.28
C VAL A 87 -34.29 68.00 17.54
N SER A 88 -34.66 67.94 16.26
CA SER A 88 -34.75 69.12 15.39
C SER A 88 -36.12 69.81 15.32
N THR A 89 -37.22 69.14 15.68
CA THR A 89 -38.58 69.59 15.34
C THR A 89 -39.41 69.89 16.59
N SER A 90 -40.19 70.98 16.57
CA SER A 90 -41.17 71.33 17.59
C SER A 90 -42.56 70.71 17.34
N GLU A 91 -42.62 69.61 16.60
CA GLU A 91 -43.87 68.91 16.28
C GLU A 91 -44.34 68.03 17.44
N THR A 92 -45.65 67.87 17.58
CA THR A 92 -46.28 67.21 18.73
C THR A 92 -46.38 65.69 18.59
N ASP A 93 -46.15 65.11 17.40
CA ASP A 93 -46.26 63.67 17.17
C ASP A 93 -44.89 62.99 17.04
N PHE A 94 -44.30 62.69 18.20
CA PHE A 94 -43.06 61.93 18.31
C PHE A 94 -43.26 60.42 18.26
N SER A 95 -44.50 59.94 18.17
CA SER A 95 -44.83 58.52 18.37
C SER A 95 -44.12 57.60 17.36
N PHE A 96 -44.04 58.02 16.10
CA PHE A 96 -43.36 57.29 15.04
C PHE A 96 -41.83 57.22 15.25
N TYR A 97 -41.19 58.36 15.55
CA TYR A 97 -39.73 58.40 15.74
C TYR A 97 -39.29 57.69 17.02
N LEU A 98 -40.06 57.84 18.11
CA LEU A 98 -39.85 57.09 19.34
C LEU A 98 -39.94 55.59 19.08
N LYS A 99 -40.91 55.14 18.27
CA LYS A 99 -41.06 53.74 17.87
C LYS A 99 -39.84 53.24 17.08
N VAL A 100 -39.40 53.98 16.06
CA VAL A 100 -38.20 53.63 15.27
C VAL A 100 -36.96 53.54 16.16
N VAL A 101 -36.80 54.49 17.08
CA VAL A 101 -35.67 54.49 18.01
C VAL A 101 -35.77 53.34 19.01
N SER A 102 -36.96 53.06 19.56
CA SER A 102 -37.19 51.99 20.53
C SER A 102 -37.12 50.59 19.93
N ASP A 103 -37.41 50.42 18.65
CA ASP A 103 -37.41 49.12 17.97
C ASP A 103 -35.99 48.61 17.64
N ASN A 104 -34.95 49.45 17.75
CA ASN A 104 -33.56 48.99 17.68
C ASN A 104 -33.16 48.24 18.97
N THR A 105 -33.27 46.92 18.95
CA THR A 105 -32.92 46.04 20.08
C THR A 105 -31.64 45.24 19.85
N THR A 106 -31.11 45.22 18.63
CA THR A 106 -30.06 44.27 18.24
C THR A 106 -28.76 44.92 17.75
N VAL A 107 -28.81 46.14 17.22
CA VAL A 107 -27.61 46.81 16.68
C VAL A 107 -26.98 47.70 17.76
N PRO A 108 -25.73 47.45 18.17
CA PRO A 108 -25.00 48.33 19.07
C PRO A 108 -24.74 49.69 18.43
N VAL A 109 -25.09 50.76 19.15
CA VAL A 109 -24.92 52.13 18.67
C VAL A 109 -24.35 53.04 19.75
N ILE A 110 -23.47 53.96 19.35
CA ILE A 110 -22.88 54.98 20.21
C ILE A 110 -22.97 56.33 19.50
N ILE A 111 -23.51 57.35 20.18
CA ILE A 111 -23.52 58.73 19.71
C ILE A 111 -22.46 59.52 20.48
N THR A 112 -21.64 60.26 19.75
CA THR A 112 -20.65 61.19 20.31
C THR A 112 -20.88 62.61 19.81
N ASP A 113 -20.38 63.61 20.55
CA ASP A 113 -20.25 64.97 20.03
C ASP A 113 -19.01 65.16 19.16
N ALA A 114 -18.84 66.36 18.59
CA ALA A 114 -17.68 66.72 17.78
C ALA A 114 -16.33 66.64 18.53
N ALA A 115 -16.32 66.58 19.86
CA ALA A 115 -15.12 66.37 20.67
C ALA A 115 -14.85 64.89 20.97
N GLY A 116 -15.70 63.98 20.50
CA GLY A 116 -15.60 62.54 20.72
C GLY A 116 -16.13 62.07 22.08
N GLU A 117 -16.86 62.93 22.80
CA GLU A 117 -17.46 62.56 24.09
C GLU A 117 -18.80 61.86 23.88
N VAL A 118 -18.97 60.69 24.52
CA VAL A 118 -20.16 59.84 24.38
C VAL A 118 -21.37 60.51 25.02
N LYS A 119 -22.42 60.74 24.24
CA LYS A 119 -23.71 61.29 24.71
C LYS A 119 -24.75 60.22 24.97
N PHE A 120 -24.73 59.17 24.16
CA PHE A 120 -25.70 58.09 24.22
C PHE A 120 -25.07 56.80 23.75
N ASN A 121 -25.45 55.69 24.37
CA ASN A 121 -25.11 54.36 23.89
C ASN A 121 -26.30 53.42 24.07
N ARG A 122 -26.38 52.40 23.23
CA ARG A 122 -27.45 51.40 23.29
C ARG A 122 -26.98 50.06 22.74
N ASN A 123 -27.54 48.98 23.30
CA ASN A 123 -27.24 47.59 22.95
C ASN A 123 -25.76 47.21 23.10
N LEU A 124 -25.02 47.91 23.97
CA LEU A 124 -23.68 47.53 24.42
C LEU A 124 -23.75 46.62 25.65
N SER A 125 -22.72 45.82 25.86
CA SER A 125 -22.59 45.05 27.11
C SER A 125 -22.30 45.96 28.30
N ASP A 126 -22.78 45.58 29.49
CA ASP A 126 -22.54 46.29 30.75
C ASP A 126 -21.05 46.52 31.05
N ALA A 127 -20.20 45.60 30.61
CA ALA A 127 -18.75 45.65 30.79
C ALA A 127 -18.06 46.72 29.95
N ILE A 128 -18.73 47.18 28.87
CA ILE A 128 -18.26 48.27 28.00
C ILE A 128 -18.98 49.55 28.40
N ALA A 129 -20.31 49.53 28.54
CA ALA A 129 -21.14 50.71 28.78
C ALA A 129 -20.82 51.47 30.09
N LYS A 130 -20.30 50.78 31.11
CA LYS A 130 -19.98 51.37 32.43
C LYS A 130 -18.54 51.87 32.55
N ASP A 131 -17.66 51.53 31.60
CA ASP A 131 -16.24 51.89 31.63
C ASP A 131 -15.95 52.95 30.54
N PRO A 132 -15.66 54.21 30.92
CA PRO A 132 -15.36 55.28 29.97
C PRO A 132 -14.17 55.01 29.06
N GLN A 133 -13.16 54.25 29.50
CA GLN A 133 -12.01 53.92 28.65
C GLN A 133 -12.39 52.87 27.60
N ARG A 134 -13.17 51.86 27.98
CA ARG A 134 -13.69 50.86 27.05
C ARG A 134 -14.67 51.44 26.05
N LEU A 135 -15.52 52.39 26.46
CA LEU A 135 -16.39 53.12 25.53
C LEU A 135 -15.58 53.86 24.45
N LYS A 136 -14.50 54.55 24.82
CA LYS A 136 -13.63 55.24 23.85
C LYS A 136 -12.90 54.27 22.93
N GLN A 137 -12.48 53.10 23.43
CA GLN A 137 -11.90 52.04 22.61
C GLN A 137 -12.94 51.45 21.65
N GLU A 138 -14.16 51.24 22.12
CA GLU A 138 -15.26 50.70 21.32
C GLU A 138 -15.62 51.67 20.19
N VAL A 139 -15.75 52.98 20.47
CA VAL A 139 -15.97 53.99 19.42
C VAL A 139 -14.89 53.94 18.34
N LYS A 140 -13.63 53.76 18.73
CA LYS A 140 -12.53 53.62 17.77
C LYS A 140 -12.67 52.35 16.94
N ALA A 141 -13.01 51.21 17.57
CA ALA A 141 -13.24 49.95 16.86
C ALA A 141 -14.43 50.03 15.90
N MET A 142 -15.53 50.67 16.32
CA MET A 142 -16.70 50.92 15.48
C MET A 142 -16.34 51.79 14.27
N ALA A 143 -15.52 52.83 14.46
CA ALA A 143 -15.07 53.72 13.39
C ALA A 143 -14.15 53.04 12.37
N GLU A 144 -13.38 52.04 12.80
CA GLU A 144 -12.54 51.21 11.92
C GLU A 144 -13.38 50.21 11.12
N MET A 145 -14.53 49.78 11.66
CA MET A 145 -15.44 48.82 11.02
C MET A 145 -16.37 49.48 10.00
N HIS A 146 -17.04 50.56 10.38
CA HIS A 146 -18.00 51.29 9.55
C HIS A 146 -17.78 52.81 9.63
N PRO A 147 -17.97 53.56 8.53
CA PRO A 147 -17.94 55.00 8.58
C PRO A 147 -19.09 55.54 9.47
N PRO A 148 -18.83 56.51 10.35
CA PRO A 148 -19.87 57.04 11.23
C PRO A 148 -20.93 57.80 10.43
N VAL A 149 -22.18 57.72 10.90
CA VAL A 149 -23.29 58.50 10.34
C VAL A 149 -23.31 59.88 11.00
N GLU A 150 -23.21 60.94 10.19
CA GLU A 150 -23.30 62.32 10.70
C GLU A 150 -24.75 62.70 11.04
N ILE A 151 -24.96 63.20 12.26
CA ILE A 151 -26.25 63.72 12.74
C ILE A 151 -26.10 65.23 12.94
N ALA A 152 -26.79 66.02 12.11
CA ALA A 152 -26.83 67.47 12.25
C ALA A 152 -27.89 67.88 13.28
N ILE A 153 -27.49 68.62 14.32
CA ILE A 153 -28.37 69.12 15.38
C ILE A 153 -28.69 70.60 15.14
N HIS A 154 -29.73 71.13 15.79
CA HIS A 154 -30.08 72.54 15.73
C HIS A 154 -28.89 73.43 16.13
N GLY A 155 -28.41 74.27 15.19
CA GLY A 155 -27.16 75.06 15.30
C GLY A 155 -26.01 74.47 14.47
N ASP A 156 -24.79 75.02 14.58
CA ASP A 156 -23.59 74.50 13.88
C ASP A 156 -22.95 73.29 14.60
N GLN A 157 -23.75 72.51 15.35
CA GLN A 157 -23.28 71.39 16.15
C GLN A 157 -23.54 70.06 15.45
N LYS A 158 -22.49 69.23 15.35
CA LYS A 158 -22.53 67.88 14.77
C LYS A 158 -22.37 66.81 15.84
N GLN A 159 -23.11 65.71 15.66
CA GLN A 159 -22.91 64.46 16.38
C GLN A 159 -22.58 63.33 15.39
N PHE A 160 -21.89 62.31 15.88
CA PHE A 160 -21.50 61.15 15.09
C PHE A 160 -22.07 59.89 15.72
N LEU A 161 -22.79 59.11 14.92
CA LEU A 161 -23.31 57.80 15.26
C LEU A 161 -22.36 56.72 14.77
N TYR A 162 -21.81 55.98 15.71
CA TYR A 162 -20.99 54.78 15.48
C TYR A 162 -21.85 53.55 15.72
N TYR A 163 -21.66 52.51 14.91
CA TYR A 163 -22.39 51.27 15.01
C TYR A 163 -21.50 50.08 14.61
N THR A 164 -21.86 48.89 15.07
CA THR A 164 -21.30 47.61 14.60
C THR A 164 -22.39 46.76 13.96
N ASP A 165 -21.99 45.64 13.36
CA ASP A 165 -22.91 44.57 12.99
C ASP A 165 -23.68 44.09 14.25
N SER A 166 -24.90 43.58 14.06
CA SER A 166 -25.71 43.13 15.19
C SER A 166 -25.08 41.93 15.90
N LYS A 167 -25.32 41.80 17.21
CA LYS A 167 -24.81 40.64 17.97
C LYS A 167 -25.25 39.30 17.36
N VAL A 168 -26.49 39.25 16.85
CA VAL A 168 -27.05 38.07 16.20
C VAL A 168 -26.33 37.77 14.89
N PHE A 169 -25.98 38.80 14.12
CA PHE A 169 -25.20 38.65 12.90
C PHE A 169 -23.83 38.03 13.19
N THR A 170 -23.09 38.59 14.16
CA THR A 170 -21.75 38.12 14.54
C THR A 170 -21.77 36.68 15.05
N GLU A 171 -22.72 36.33 15.94
CA GLU A 171 -22.88 34.96 16.44
C GLU A 171 -23.21 33.98 15.30
N LEU A 172 -24.09 34.37 14.37
CA LEU A 172 -24.46 33.53 13.24
C LEU A 172 -23.27 33.30 12.29
N GLN A 173 -22.43 34.32 12.08
CA GLN A 173 -21.22 34.21 11.29
C GLN A 173 -20.19 33.27 11.94
N GLU A 174 -19.95 33.40 13.25
CA GLU A 174 -19.04 32.52 13.99
C GLU A 174 -19.49 31.05 13.95
N VAL A 175 -20.79 30.80 14.16
CA VAL A 175 -21.37 29.46 14.05
C VAL A 175 -21.21 28.91 12.64
N MET A 176 -21.45 29.73 11.61
CA MET A 176 -21.28 29.31 10.22
C MET A 176 -19.84 28.95 9.91
N ASP A 177 -18.87 29.77 10.31
CA ASP A 177 -17.45 29.50 10.12
C ASP A 177 -17.01 28.21 10.81
N GLY A 178 -17.52 27.96 12.02
CA GLY A 178 -17.29 26.71 12.76
C GLY A 178 -17.86 25.49 12.02
N ILE A 179 -19.07 25.58 11.45
CA ILE A 179 -19.69 24.50 10.66
C ILE A 179 -18.88 24.22 9.38
N ILE A 180 -18.39 25.27 8.71
CA ILE A 180 -17.57 25.11 7.50
C ILE A 180 -16.27 24.39 7.84
N SER A 181 -15.58 24.82 8.89
CA SER A 181 -14.31 24.22 9.31
C SER A 181 -14.51 22.76 9.73
N SER A 182 -15.54 22.47 10.52
CA SER A 182 -15.81 21.11 10.99
C SER A 182 -16.21 20.18 9.84
N PHE A 183 -16.97 20.68 8.87
CA PHE A 183 -17.32 19.93 7.67
C PHE A 183 -16.10 19.56 6.84
N ILE A 184 -15.23 20.53 6.53
CA ILE A 184 -14.01 20.26 5.75
C ILE A 184 -13.17 19.22 6.47
N SER A 185 -13.07 19.30 7.79
CA SER A 185 -12.35 18.33 8.60
C SER A 185 -12.95 16.93 8.57
N GLU A 186 -14.24 16.79 8.86
CA GLU A 186 -14.95 15.50 8.78
C GLU A 186 -14.79 14.88 7.38
N THR A 187 -14.88 15.71 6.35
CA THR A 187 -14.89 15.28 4.96
C THR A 187 -13.51 14.86 4.49
N VAL A 188 -12.46 15.61 4.81
CA VAL A 188 -11.06 15.26 4.54
C VAL A 188 -10.64 14.02 5.35
N MET A 189 -11.15 13.84 6.56
CA MET A 189 -10.87 12.65 7.39
C MET A 189 -11.65 11.41 6.93
N SER A 190 -12.83 11.57 6.29
CA SER A 190 -13.70 10.45 5.89
C SER A 190 -13.21 9.65 4.68
N THR A 191 -12.22 10.14 3.92
CA THR A 191 -11.60 9.42 2.80
C THR A 191 -10.61 8.38 3.31
N ALA A 192 -11.10 7.42 4.09
CA ALA A 192 -10.36 6.49 4.97
C ALA A 192 -9.17 5.71 4.34
N ALA A 193 -8.99 5.73 3.03
CA ALA A 193 -7.89 5.06 2.33
C ALA A 193 -7.08 5.97 1.39
N VAL A 194 -7.62 7.14 1.01
CA VAL A 194 -7.03 7.99 -0.04
C VAL A 194 -6.22 9.09 0.62
N PRO A 195 -4.92 9.21 0.32
CA PRO A 195 -4.12 10.35 0.75
C PRO A 195 -4.67 11.63 0.12
N VAL A 196 -5.03 12.60 0.96
CA VAL A 196 -5.62 13.87 0.54
C VAL A 196 -4.96 15.04 1.27
N ILE A 197 -4.74 16.14 0.57
CA ILE A 197 -4.17 17.37 1.13
C ILE A 197 -5.02 18.55 0.67
N TYR A 198 -5.53 19.33 1.62
CA TYR A 198 -6.27 20.56 1.40
C TYR A 198 -5.37 21.77 1.67
N THR A 199 -5.28 22.67 0.70
CA THR A 199 -4.40 23.85 0.74
C THR A 199 -5.15 25.12 0.39
N ASP A 200 -4.55 26.26 0.75
CA ASP A 200 -5.06 27.57 0.37
C ASP A 200 -4.74 27.94 -1.11
N SER A 201 -5.06 29.18 -1.48
CA SER A 201 -4.82 29.71 -2.83
C SER A 201 -3.37 29.70 -3.29
N THR A 202 -2.43 29.71 -2.35
CA THR A 202 -0.98 29.69 -2.64
C THR A 202 -0.48 28.29 -2.97
N ARG A 203 -1.28 27.24 -2.69
CA ARG A 203 -0.91 25.82 -2.78
C ARG A 203 0.24 25.40 -1.86
N THR A 204 0.73 26.31 -1.02
CA THR A 204 1.87 26.06 -0.14
C THR A 204 1.45 25.86 1.32
N ARG A 205 0.43 26.59 1.77
CA ARG A 205 -0.10 26.44 3.12
C ARG A 205 -1.12 25.31 3.15
N VAL A 206 -0.79 24.24 3.87
CA VAL A 206 -1.71 23.15 4.16
C VAL A 206 -2.70 23.63 5.21
N ILE A 207 -3.99 23.52 4.88
CA ILE A 207 -5.09 23.78 5.80
C ILE A 207 -5.41 22.50 6.55
N GLU A 208 -5.47 21.37 5.84
CA GLU A 208 -5.80 20.07 6.42
C GLU A 208 -5.29 18.91 5.55
N HIS A 209 -5.11 17.73 6.13
CA HIS A 209 -4.69 16.54 5.40
C HIS A 209 -5.33 15.27 5.98
N GLY A 210 -5.49 14.26 5.12
CA GLY A 210 -6.02 12.94 5.49
C GLY A 210 -5.13 11.84 4.91
N ASN A 211 -4.90 10.77 5.69
CA ASN A 211 -4.10 9.62 5.27
C ASN A 211 -2.67 9.96 4.76
N ILE A 212 -2.06 10.97 5.36
CA ILE A 212 -0.63 11.29 5.20
C ILE A 212 0.13 10.74 6.40
N ASP A 213 1.31 10.16 6.19
CA ASP A 213 2.17 9.69 7.25
C ASP A 213 2.65 10.83 8.15
N ALA A 214 2.83 10.54 9.44
CA ALA A 214 3.15 11.56 10.45
C ALA A 214 4.52 12.25 10.20
N GLU A 215 5.45 11.54 9.54
CA GLU A 215 6.77 12.07 9.20
C GLU A 215 6.66 13.15 8.11
N THR A 216 5.95 12.84 7.02
CA THR A 216 5.66 13.81 5.95
C THR A 216 4.78 14.96 6.44
N ALA A 217 3.86 14.69 7.37
CA ALA A 217 3.01 15.73 7.98
C ALA A 217 3.81 16.74 8.81
N ALA A 218 4.88 16.30 9.48
CA ALA A 218 5.72 17.15 10.32
C ALA A 218 6.77 17.95 9.52
N ASP A 219 7.22 17.45 8.38
CA ASP A 219 8.22 18.11 7.54
C ASP A 219 7.58 18.91 6.39
N SER A 220 7.73 20.23 6.44
CA SER A 220 7.24 21.15 5.41
C SER A 220 7.84 20.89 4.03
N SER A 221 9.09 20.42 3.93
CA SER A 221 9.74 20.12 2.66
C SER A 221 9.20 18.82 2.04
N ALA A 222 9.03 17.79 2.86
CA ALA A 222 8.43 16.52 2.47
C ALA A 222 6.97 16.71 2.02
N MET A 223 6.20 17.51 2.78
CA MET A 223 4.82 17.86 2.44
C MET A 223 4.73 18.56 1.07
N GLN A 224 5.60 19.53 0.80
CA GLN A 224 5.65 20.21 -0.51
C GLN A 224 6.05 19.27 -1.64
N ALA A 225 7.01 18.37 -1.42
CA ALA A 225 7.36 17.35 -2.39
C ALA A 225 6.17 16.43 -2.68
N ARG A 226 5.39 16.08 -1.66
CA ARG A 226 4.20 15.24 -1.80
C ARG A 226 3.09 15.93 -2.58
N ILE A 227 2.81 17.20 -2.31
CA ILE A 227 1.83 18.01 -3.08
C ILE A 227 2.20 18.03 -4.56
N ARG A 228 3.48 18.26 -4.90
CA ARG A 228 3.95 18.23 -6.30
C ARG A 228 3.79 16.85 -6.95
N ALA A 229 4.06 15.78 -6.20
CA ALA A 229 3.86 14.42 -6.70
C ALA A 229 2.38 14.12 -6.96
N MET A 230 1.48 14.54 -6.06
CA MET A 230 0.04 14.40 -6.22
C MET A 230 -0.49 15.21 -7.42
N GLU A 231 0.00 16.44 -7.61
CA GLU A 231 -0.38 17.29 -8.76
C GLU A 231 0.06 16.69 -10.10
N GLN A 232 1.21 16.01 -10.14
CA GLN A 232 1.66 15.28 -11.33
C GLN A 232 0.84 14.01 -11.58
N ALA A 233 0.36 13.36 -10.51
CA ALA A 233 -0.42 12.14 -10.60
C ALA A 233 -1.88 12.40 -11.02
N ASN A 234 -2.52 13.44 -10.47
CA ASN A 234 -3.91 13.78 -10.73
C ASN A 234 -4.14 15.29 -10.77
N THR A 235 -5.14 15.71 -11.55
CA THR A 235 -5.59 17.11 -11.58
C THR A 235 -6.19 17.50 -10.22
N PRO A 236 -5.68 18.55 -9.56
CA PRO A 236 -6.23 19.00 -8.29
C PRO A 236 -7.69 19.44 -8.40
N ILE A 237 -8.49 19.16 -7.37
CA ILE A 237 -9.85 19.65 -7.27
C ILE A 237 -9.81 21.09 -6.75
N VAL A 238 -10.46 22.01 -7.47
CA VAL A 238 -10.51 23.43 -7.13
C VAL A 238 -11.81 23.72 -6.37
N ILE A 239 -11.68 24.46 -5.26
CA ILE A 239 -12.81 24.94 -4.46
C ILE A 239 -12.72 26.46 -4.41
N GLU A 240 -13.80 27.14 -4.73
CA GLU A 240 -13.90 28.59 -4.61
C GLU A 240 -14.88 28.94 -3.49
N LEU A 241 -14.36 29.54 -2.42
CA LEU A 241 -15.16 30.03 -1.29
C LEU A 241 -15.13 31.57 -1.31
N PRO A 242 -16.28 32.27 -1.26
CA PRO A 242 -16.28 33.73 -1.16
C PRO A 242 -15.65 34.19 0.16
N GLY A 243 -14.97 35.33 0.12
CA GLY A 243 -14.20 35.86 1.25
C GLY A 243 -12.90 35.10 1.58
N LYS A 244 -12.79 33.80 1.23
CA LYS A 244 -11.62 32.95 1.53
C LYS A 244 -10.75 32.61 0.30
N GLY A 245 -11.24 32.89 -0.90
CA GLY A 245 -10.50 32.73 -2.15
C GLY A 245 -10.51 31.30 -2.69
N ARG A 246 -9.60 31.01 -3.63
CA ARG A 246 -9.43 29.68 -4.21
C ARG A 246 -8.69 28.77 -3.24
N SER A 247 -9.09 27.52 -3.14
CA SER A 247 -8.39 26.48 -2.41
C SER A 247 -8.22 25.25 -3.29
N TYR A 248 -7.21 24.44 -2.99
CA TYR A 248 -6.86 23.27 -3.79
C TYR A 248 -6.83 22.01 -2.95
N ILE A 249 -7.33 20.95 -3.55
CA ILE A 249 -7.30 19.62 -3.01
C ILE A 249 -6.44 18.73 -3.91
N PHE A 250 -5.41 18.14 -3.30
CA PHE A 250 -4.52 17.18 -3.94
C PHE A 250 -4.83 15.78 -3.44
N TYR A 251 -4.81 14.80 -4.35
CA TYR A 251 -5.13 13.41 -4.03
C TYR A 251 -4.37 12.44 -4.94
N GLU A 252 -4.19 11.21 -4.48
CA GLU A 252 -3.55 10.12 -5.23
C GLU A 252 -4.17 8.76 -4.94
N GLU A 253 -3.76 7.71 -5.66
CA GLU A 253 -4.24 6.35 -5.39
C GLU A 253 -3.78 5.86 -4.01
N SER A 254 -4.61 5.07 -3.32
CA SER A 254 -4.23 4.52 -2.03
C SER A 254 -3.02 3.58 -2.11
N LEU A 255 -2.32 3.44 -0.99
CA LEU A 255 -1.25 2.44 -0.85
C LEU A 255 -1.78 1.02 -1.10
N VAL A 256 -3.03 0.75 -0.72
CA VAL A 256 -3.68 -0.55 -0.87
C VAL A 256 -3.84 -0.91 -2.35
N ILE A 257 -4.32 0.02 -3.19
CA ILE A 257 -4.41 -0.20 -4.64
C ILE A 257 -3.02 -0.45 -5.23
N THR A 258 -2.03 0.32 -4.78
CA THR A 258 -0.65 0.17 -5.28
C THR A 258 -0.11 -1.23 -4.98
N GLN A 259 -0.34 -1.74 -3.77
CA GLN A 259 0.04 -3.11 -3.38
C GLN A 259 -0.75 -4.17 -4.16
N LEU A 260 -2.06 -3.98 -4.31
CA LEU A 260 -2.95 -4.88 -5.06
C LEU A 260 -2.53 -5.01 -6.54
N ARG A 261 -1.93 -3.97 -7.12
CA ARG A 261 -1.39 -4.02 -8.50
C ARG A 261 -0.28 -5.05 -8.68
N TYR A 262 0.53 -5.29 -7.64
CA TYR A 262 1.63 -6.26 -7.68
C TYR A 262 1.19 -7.68 -7.32
N PHE A 263 0.00 -7.85 -6.74
CA PHE A 263 -0.52 -9.13 -6.29
C PHE A 263 -0.49 -10.24 -7.37
N PRO A 264 -0.90 -10.00 -8.64
CA PRO A 264 -0.83 -11.04 -9.67
C PRO A 264 0.59 -11.56 -9.95
N PHE A 265 1.60 -10.69 -9.85
CA PHE A 265 3.00 -11.08 -10.05
C PHE A 265 3.54 -11.92 -8.89
N VAL A 266 3.17 -11.56 -7.66
CA VAL A 266 3.51 -12.37 -6.46
C VAL A 266 2.89 -13.76 -6.58
N GLN A 267 1.63 -13.84 -7.01
CA GLN A 267 0.96 -15.12 -7.23
C GLN A 267 1.66 -15.98 -8.30
N LEU A 268 2.08 -15.37 -9.42
CA LEU A 268 2.86 -16.06 -10.45
C LEU A 268 4.22 -16.56 -9.93
N ALA A 269 4.90 -15.77 -9.11
CA ALA A 269 6.17 -16.16 -8.50
C ALA A 269 5.99 -17.38 -7.58
N ILE A 270 4.95 -17.37 -6.73
CA ILE A 270 4.62 -18.51 -5.86
C ILE A 270 4.28 -19.75 -6.68
N LEU A 271 3.48 -19.60 -7.75
CA LEU A 271 3.13 -20.70 -8.64
C LEU A 271 4.36 -21.28 -9.35
N ALA A 272 5.25 -20.42 -9.86
CA ALA A 272 6.48 -20.84 -10.52
C ALA A 272 7.40 -21.60 -9.56
N LEU A 273 7.55 -21.12 -8.32
CA LEU A 273 8.29 -21.81 -7.27
C LEU A 273 7.69 -23.19 -6.98
N PHE A 274 6.36 -23.27 -6.84
CA PHE A 274 5.67 -24.54 -6.61
C PHE A 274 5.89 -25.54 -7.76
N LEU A 275 5.80 -25.09 -9.01
CA LEU A 275 6.07 -25.91 -10.19
C LEU A 275 7.52 -26.40 -10.25
N LEU A 276 8.49 -25.55 -9.86
CA LEU A 276 9.90 -25.93 -9.79
C LEU A 276 10.12 -27.04 -8.77
N VAL A 277 9.58 -26.88 -7.56
CA VAL A 277 9.68 -27.89 -6.50
C VAL A 277 8.99 -29.19 -6.92
N ALA A 278 7.79 -29.11 -7.50
CA ALA A 278 7.07 -30.28 -8.00
C ALA A 278 7.85 -31.01 -9.10
N TYR A 279 8.47 -30.27 -10.03
CA TYR A 279 9.32 -30.84 -11.07
C TYR A 279 10.57 -31.51 -10.49
N ALA A 280 11.25 -30.86 -9.55
CA ALA A 280 12.44 -31.42 -8.89
C ALA A 280 12.12 -32.73 -8.16
N LEU A 281 11.05 -32.76 -7.36
CA LEU A 281 10.58 -33.96 -6.68
C LEU A 281 10.22 -35.07 -7.68
N PHE A 282 9.43 -34.74 -8.70
CA PHE A 282 9.06 -35.70 -9.74
C PHE A 282 10.29 -36.26 -10.46
N SER A 283 11.27 -35.42 -10.78
CA SER A 283 12.53 -35.84 -11.42
C SER A 283 13.33 -36.79 -10.54
N VAL A 284 13.43 -36.51 -9.24
CA VAL A 284 14.13 -37.38 -8.28
C VAL A 284 13.45 -38.75 -8.20
N PHE A 285 12.13 -38.77 -8.03
CA PHE A 285 11.37 -40.03 -7.99
C PHE A 285 11.48 -40.82 -9.29
N ARG A 286 11.42 -40.14 -10.45
CA ARG A 286 11.53 -40.78 -11.76
C ARG A 286 12.90 -41.42 -11.96
N ASN A 287 13.97 -40.73 -11.58
CA ASN A 287 15.34 -41.24 -11.68
C ASN A 287 15.57 -42.39 -10.69
N ALA A 288 15.03 -42.30 -9.48
CA ALA A 288 15.11 -43.37 -8.49
C ALA A 288 14.37 -44.64 -8.96
N GLU A 289 13.15 -44.49 -9.49
CA GLU A 289 12.37 -45.58 -10.08
C GLU A 289 13.14 -46.27 -11.20
N GLN A 290 13.75 -45.49 -12.12
CA GLN A 290 14.58 -46.06 -13.18
C GLN A 290 15.78 -46.80 -12.59
N ASN A 291 16.59 -46.17 -11.74
CA ASN A 291 17.77 -46.81 -11.15
C ASN A 291 17.42 -48.12 -10.44
N GLN A 292 16.28 -48.18 -9.74
CA GLN A 292 15.81 -49.40 -9.09
C GLN A 292 15.45 -50.50 -10.09
N VAL A 293 14.79 -50.16 -11.20
CA VAL A 293 14.50 -51.11 -12.29
C VAL A 293 15.79 -51.65 -12.91
N TRP A 294 16.78 -50.78 -13.17
CA TRP A 294 18.07 -51.19 -13.73
C TRP A 294 18.85 -52.12 -12.80
N VAL A 295 18.86 -51.83 -11.49
CA VAL A 295 19.43 -52.72 -10.47
C VAL A 295 18.71 -54.07 -10.45
N GLY A 296 17.38 -54.07 -10.47
CA GLY A 296 16.58 -55.30 -10.51
C GLY A 296 16.87 -56.16 -11.74
N MET A 297 16.92 -55.55 -12.93
CA MET A 297 17.25 -56.24 -14.17
C MET A 297 18.67 -56.82 -14.17
N ALA A 298 19.65 -56.09 -13.64
CA ALA A 298 21.03 -56.57 -13.52
C ALA A 298 21.14 -57.83 -12.64
N LYS A 299 20.44 -57.84 -11.49
CA LYS A 299 20.40 -59.00 -10.58
C LYS A 299 19.70 -60.21 -11.21
N GLU A 300 18.56 -60.00 -11.84
CA GLU A 300 17.82 -61.07 -12.52
C GLU A 300 18.64 -61.68 -13.66
N THR A 301 19.27 -60.83 -14.48
CA THR A 301 20.14 -61.28 -15.58
C THR A 301 21.34 -62.07 -15.05
N ALA A 302 21.96 -61.62 -13.95
CA ALA A 302 23.05 -62.36 -13.32
C ALA A 302 22.61 -63.74 -12.84
N HIS A 303 21.42 -63.83 -12.24
CA HIS A 303 20.86 -65.11 -11.81
C HIS A 303 20.63 -66.04 -13.02
N GLN A 304 20.03 -65.51 -14.10
CA GLN A 304 19.77 -66.26 -15.32
C GLN A 304 21.05 -66.71 -16.05
N LEU A 305 22.14 -65.96 -15.95
CA LEU A 305 23.45 -66.33 -16.52
C LEU A 305 24.21 -67.36 -15.66
N GLY A 306 23.93 -67.44 -14.35
CA GLY A 306 24.59 -68.39 -13.45
C GLY A 306 24.33 -69.85 -13.81
N THR A 307 23.07 -70.22 -14.09
CA THR A 307 22.70 -71.60 -14.43
C THR A 307 23.40 -72.16 -15.68
N PRO A 308 23.42 -71.47 -16.85
CA PRO A 308 24.16 -71.95 -18.01
C PRO A 308 25.67 -71.92 -17.82
N LEU A 309 26.20 -71.01 -17.00
CA LEU A 309 27.63 -70.99 -16.67
C LEU A 309 28.05 -72.25 -15.89
N SER A 310 27.28 -72.65 -14.88
CA SER A 310 27.55 -73.88 -14.12
C SER A 310 27.48 -75.13 -15.00
N SER A 311 26.58 -75.16 -15.99
CA SER A 311 26.53 -76.29 -16.93
C SER A 311 27.76 -76.32 -17.86
N LEU A 312 28.25 -75.17 -18.33
CA LEU A 312 29.49 -75.08 -19.11
C LEU A 312 30.71 -75.57 -18.32
N MET A 313 30.81 -75.23 -17.02
CA MET A 313 31.85 -75.75 -16.14
C MET A 313 31.81 -77.28 -16.02
N ALA A 314 30.61 -77.85 -15.87
CA ALA A 314 30.43 -79.31 -15.83
C ALA A 314 30.84 -79.98 -17.15
N TRP A 315 30.46 -79.40 -18.30
CA TRP A 315 30.88 -79.89 -19.61
C TRP A 315 32.40 -79.81 -19.81
N MET A 316 33.06 -78.76 -19.32
CA MET A 316 34.53 -78.66 -19.39
C MET A 316 35.22 -79.75 -18.57
N GLU A 317 34.69 -80.12 -17.41
CA GLU A 317 35.28 -81.18 -16.60
C GLU A 317 35.13 -82.55 -17.27
N LEU A 318 33.98 -82.81 -17.93
CA LEU A 318 33.79 -84.01 -18.74
C LEU A 318 34.75 -84.07 -19.94
N LEU A 319 34.93 -82.96 -20.67
CA LEU A 319 35.84 -82.89 -21.82
C LEU A 319 37.31 -83.12 -21.44
N LYS A 320 37.68 -82.73 -20.22
CA LYS A 320 39.00 -82.97 -19.65
C LYS A 320 39.23 -84.46 -19.39
N GLU A 321 38.22 -85.20 -18.93
CA GLU A 321 38.30 -86.66 -18.76
C GLU A 321 38.40 -87.40 -20.11
N GLN A 322 37.84 -86.84 -21.18
CA GLN A 322 37.84 -87.44 -22.52
C GLN A 322 39.15 -87.23 -23.32
N GLY A 323 40.15 -86.57 -22.75
CA GLY A 323 41.46 -86.39 -23.40
C GLY A 323 41.51 -85.28 -24.45
N THR A 324 40.63 -84.27 -24.35
CA THR A 324 40.63 -83.09 -25.23
C THR A 324 41.93 -82.28 -25.07
N ASP A 325 42.35 -81.57 -26.13
CA ASP A 325 43.55 -80.72 -26.13
C ASP A 325 43.60 -79.80 -24.89
N PRO A 326 44.62 -79.96 -24.02
CA PRO A 326 44.76 -79.16 -22.80
C PRO A 326 44.86 -77.65 -23.05
N ALA A 327 45.41 -77.22 -24.20
CA ALA A 327 45.55 -75.80 -24.52
C ALA A 327 44.18 -75.15 -24.78
N ALA A 328 43.32 -75.81 -25.56
CA ALA A 328 41.96 -75.33 -25.85
C ALA A 328 41.07 -75.31 -24.59
N LEU A 329 41.14 -76.36 -23.76
CA LEU A 329 40.40 -76.41 -22.50
C LEU A 329 40.81 -75.29 -21.53
N ASN A 330 42.09 -74.93 -21.52
CA ASN A 330 42.59 -73.85 -20.67
C ASN A 330 42.07 -72.47 -21.12
N GLU A 331 41.98 -72.21 -22.43
CA GLU A 331 41.38 -70.97 -22.94
C GLU A 331 39.87 -70.90 -22.65
N MET A 332 39.14 -72.00 -22.88
CA MET A 332 37.71 -72.07 -22.53
C MET A 332 37.46 -71.83 -21.04
N ARG A 333 38.31 -72.40 -20.17
CA ARG A 333 38.21 -72.19 -18.73
C ARG A 333 38.42 -70.72 -18.37
N LYS A 334 39.41 -70.04 -18.96
CA LYS A 334 39.62 -68.59 -18.73
C LYS A 334 38.41 -67.75 -19.12
N ASP A 335 37.73 -68.10 -20.21
CA ASP A 335 36.54 -67.37 -20.66
C ASP A 335 35.34 -67.61 -19.73
N VAL A 336 35.13 -68.85 -19.29
CA VAL A 336 34.08 -69.20 -18.31
C VAL A 336 34.36 -68.53 -16.96
N ASP A 337 35.58 -68.58 -16.45
CA ASP A 337 35.97 -67.90 -15.20
C ASP A 337 35.76 -66.38 -15.30
N ARG A 338 36.04 -65.79 -16.47
CA ARG A 338 35.77 -64.35 -16.70
C ARG A 338 34.27 -64.06 -16.68
N LEU A 339 33.45 -64.90 -17.33
CA LEU A 339 31.99 -64.76 -17.33
C LEU A 339 31.40 -64.95 -15.93
N GLU A 340 31.97 -65.84 -15.12
CA GLU A 340 31.62 -66.00 -13.70
C GLU A 340 31.82 -64.70 -12.93
N VAL A 341 33.03 -64.11 -13.03
CA VAL A 341 33.37 -62.86 -12.35
C VAL A 341 32.46 -61.72 -12.81
N ILE A 342 32.12 -61.65 -14.10
CA ILE A 342 31.16 -60.67 -14.61
C ILE A 342 29.79 -60.91 -13.98
N THR A 343 29.28 -62.14 -14.04
CA THR A 343 27.97 -62.51 -13.49
C THR A 343 27.86 -62.21 -12.00
N GLU A 344 28.90 -62.53 -11.22
CA GLU A 344 28.97 -62.24 -9.79
C GLU A 344 29.00 -60.74 -9.50
N ARG A 345 29.70 -59.95 -10.31
CA ARG A 345 29.67 -58.48 -10.18
C ARG A 345 28.28 -57.93 -10.46
N PHE A 346 27.59 -58.44 -11.47
CA PHE A 346 26.23 -58.02 -11.81
C PHE A 346 25.21 -58.39 -10.72
N SER A 347 25.35 -59.55 -10.06
CA SER A 347 24.46 -59.95 -8.95
C SER A 347 24.62 -59.06 -7.71
N LYS A 348 25.80 -58.44 -7.54
CA LYS A 348 26.12 -57.51 -6.45
C LYS A 348 25.76 -56.05 -6.75
N ILE A 349 25.36 -55.70 -7.98
CA ILE A 349 24.94 -54.32 -8.33
C ILE A 349 23.76 -53.91 -7.44
N GLY A 350 23.91 -52.79 -6.73
CA GLY A 350 22.87 -52.25 -5.85
C GLY A 350 22.66 -53.01 -4.53
N SER A 351 23.50 -53.99 -4.20
CA SER A 351 23.59 -54.54 -2.86
C SER A 351 24.41 -53.59 -1.96
N ALA A 352 24.03 -53.48 -0.68
CA ALA A 352 24.87 -52.76 0.27
C ALA A 352 26.21 -53.49 0.42
N PRO A 353 27.36 -52.79 0.38
CA PRO A 353 28.65 -53.41 0.61
C PRO A 353 28.72 -53.95 2.04
N GLU A 354 29.19 -55.18 2.18
CA GLU A 354 29.48 -55.77 3.49
C GLU A 354 30.82 -55.23 3.98
N LEU A 355 30.83 -54.67 5.19
CA LEU A 355 32.03 -54.08 5.80
C LEU A 355 32.71 -55.14 6.67
N LEU A 356 33.90 -55.58 6.26
CA LEU A 356 34.71 -56.53 7.00
C LEU A 356 35.99 -55.82 7.48
N PRO A 357 36.41 -56.03 8.73
CA PRO A 357 37.65 -55.46 9.23
C PRO A 357 38.84 -56.06 8.48
N GLU A 358 39.63 -55.19 7.84
CA GLU A 358 40.72 -55.57 6.95
C GLU A 358 42.02 -54.89 7.35
N LYS A 359 43.15 -55.60 7.25
CA LYS A 359 44.46 -55.04 7.62
C LYS A 359 44.95 -54.09 6.53
N LEU A 360 44.96 -52.80 6.83
CA LEU A 360 45.17 -51.73 5.84
C LEU A 360 46.48 -51.88 5.06
N TYR A 361 47.58 -52.13 5.77
CA TYR A 361 48.90 -52.29 5.14
C TYR A 361 48.93 -53.47 4.17
N HIS A 362 48.36 -54.61 4.57
CA HIS A 362 48.33 -55.82 3.74
C HIS A 362 47.48 -55.60 2.49
N MET A 363 46.32 -54.96 2.61
CA MET A 363 45.44 -54.64 1.48
C MET A 363 46.11 -53.68 0.48
N LEU A 364 46.75 -52.61 0.97
CA LEU A 364 47.47 -51.66 0.11
C LEU A 364 48.64 -52.33 -0.62
N ARG A 365 49.43 -53.14 0.10
CA ARG A 365 50.55 -53.87 -0.49
C ARG A 365 50.09 -54.88 -1.54
N ALA A 366 49.04 -55.64 -1.26
CA ALA A 366 48.45 -56.59 -2.20
C ALA A 366 47.93 -55.86 -3.46
N THR A 367 47.29 -54.71 -3.30
CA THR A 367 46.80 -53.88 -4.41
C THR A 367 47.93 -53.38 -5.30
N VAL A 368 49.02 -52.88 -4.71
CA VAL A 368 50.19 -52.41 -5.49
C VAL A 368 50.88 -53.57 -6.21
N LEU A 369 51.02 -54.72 -5.56
CA LEU A 369 51.56 -55.93 -6.22
C LEU A 369 50.69 -56.39 -7.38
N TYR A 370 49.37 -56.33 -7.25
CA TYR A 370 48.42 -56.66 -8.31
C TYR A 370 48.48 -55.68 -9.50
N LEU A 371 48.70 -54.39 -9.23
CA LEU A 371 48.82 -53.37 -10.27
C LEU A 371 50.18 -53.40 -10.97
N ARG A 372 51.24 -53.83 -10.29
CA ARG A 372 52.63 -53.80 -10.79
C ARG A 372 52.84 -54.36 -12.21
N PRO A 373 52.25 -55.50 -12.60
CA PRO A 373 52.40 -56.05 -13.96
C PRO A 373 51.67 -55.23 -15.03
N ARG A 374 50.70 -54.38 -14.63
CA ARG A 374 49.87 -53.56 -15.52
C ARG A 374 50.33 -52.10 -15.58
N LEU A 375 51.32 -51.73 -14.77
CA LEU A 375 51.87 -50.38 -14.76
C LEU A 375 52.83 -50.18 -15.94
N PRO A 376 52.80 -49.01 -16.59
CA PRO A 376 53.80 -48.67 -17.59
C PRO A 376 55.20 -48.61 -16.95
N SER A 377 56.22 -48.95 -17.71
CA SER A 377 57.61 -49.11 -17.23
C SER A 377 58.21 -47.85 -16.55
N ARG A 378 57.57 -46.69 -16.74
CA ARG A 378 57.97 -45.39 -16.18
C ARG A 378 57.27 -45.05 -14.86
N ALA A 379 56.26 -45.81 -14.44
CA ALA A 379 55.54 -45.58 -13.19
C ALA A 379 56.01 -46.57 -12.11
N ARG A 380 56.35 -46.06 -10.92
CA ARG A 380 56.64 -46.86 -9.73
C ARG A 380 55.71 -46.43 -8.60
N ILE A 381 55.06 -47.41 -7.98
CA ILE A 381 54.23 -47.23 -6.79
C ILE A 381 54.83 -48.11 -5.71
N GLU A 382 55.11 -47.53 -4.55
CA GLU A 382 55.64 -48.22 -3.38
C GLU A 382 54.73 -47.94 -2.18
N VAL A 383 54.51 -48.96 -1.35
CA VAL A 383 53.76 -48.84 -0.09
C VAL A 383 54.76 -48.84 1.04
N ASN A 384 54.85 -47.71 1.74
CA ASN A 384 55.72 -47.59 2.91
C ASN A 384 55.18 -48.46 4.06
N VAL A 385 56.07 -49.15 4.75
CA VAL A 385 55.71 -49.98 5.91
C VAL A 385 55.37 -49.06 7.08
N PRO A 386 54.14 -49.09 7.62
CA PRO A 386 53.77 -48.29 8.78
C PRO A 386 54.36 -48.88 10.08
N GLN A 387 54.31 -48.11 11.16
CA GLN A 387 54.75 -48.56 12.50
C GLN A 387 53.89 -49.71 13.04
N ASP A 388 52.60 -49.72 12.72
CA ASP A 388 51.68 -50.81 13.02
C ASP A 388 51.16 -51.43 11.72
N THR A 389 51.66 -52.62 11.40
CA THR A 389 51.26 -53.38 10.20
C THR A 389 49.93 -54.13 10.39
N GLU A 390 49.43 -54.22 11.62
CA GLU A 390 48.24 -54.97 12.02
C GLU A 390 47.00 -54.07 12.18
N LEU A 391 47.14 -52.77 11.94
CA LEU A 391 46.03 -51.80 11.97
C LEU A 391 44.88 -52.25 11.06
N GLN A 392 43.71 -52.47 11.67
CA GLN A 392 42.45 -52.78 10.99
C GLN A 392 41.60 -51.52 10.86
N VAL A 393 40.90 -51.38 9.73
CA VAL A 393 40.02 -50.23 9.42
C VAL A 393 38.64 -50.73 9.02
#